data_AF-A0A1F9FIU2-F1
#
_entry.id   AF-A0A1F9FIU2-F1
#
_cell.length_a   1.000
_cell.length_b   1.000
_cell.length_c   1.000
_cell.angle_alpha   90.00
_cell.angle_beta   90.00
_cell.angle_gamma   90.00
#
_symmetry.space_group_name_H-M   'P 1'
#
loop_
_entity.id
_entity.type
_entity.pdbx_description
1 polymer ?
#
loop_
_entity_poly.entity_id
_entity_poly.type
_entity_poly.pdbx_seq_one_letter_code
_entity_poly.pdbx_strand_id
1 'polypeptide(L)'
;MSDDHLQRFAKKVVELQERQQQRVDEQLMLEVARDLGMSEAELLRVRDESRAAKERARALRSAGNLDEAIDQLETAWAFNPLDVEIAYLLADGLYTRSQRAGDARRQEWQRALDLCRRVLEIAPAHAEAPALLNAIKNNDPSKQSAGVPVGLIAVGIVLVGVAVLGLLAWLL
;
A
#
# COMPACT_ATOMS: atom_id res chain seq x y z
N MET A 1 -28.35 9.42 16.57
CA MET A 1 -28.72 8.44 15.53
C MET A 1 -27.93 8.63 14.23
N SER A 2 -27.42 9.84 13.91
CA SER A 2 -26.65 10.08 12.66
C SER A 2 -25.36 9.29 12.52
N ASP A 3 -24.57 9.17 13.59
CA ASP A 3 -23.19 8.68 13.50
C ASP A 3 -23.13 7.17 13.20
N ASP A 4 -24.19 6.45 13.57
CA ASP A 4 -24.37 5.03 13.32
C ASP A 4 -24.57 4.76 11.81
N HIS A 5 -25.33 5.61 11.11
CA HIS A 5 -25.49 5.48 9.65
C HIS A 5 -24.17 5.72 8.90
N LEU A 6 -23.37 6.71 9.32
CA LEU A 6 -22.06 6.98 8.73
C LEU A 6 -21.12 5.77 8.88
N GLN A 7 -21.04 5.19 10.07
CA GLN A 7 -20.17 4.03 10.31
C GLN A 7 -20.63 2.80 9.53
N ARG A 8 -21.94 2.53 9.49
CA ARG A 8 -22.49 1.43 8.68
C ARG A 8 -22.23 1.64 7.20
N PHE A 9 -22.31 2.88 6.71
CA PHE A 9 -21.99 3.24 5.34
C PHE A 9 -20.54 2.91 5.02
N ALA A 10 -19.59 3.47 5.78
CA ALA A 10 -18.17 3.22 5.59
C ALA A 10 -17.84 1.73 5.64
N LYS A 11 -18.38 1.02 6.63
CA LYS A 11 -18.20 -0.44 6.77
C LYS A 11 -18.71 -1.18 5.54
N LYS A 12 -19.91 -0.86 5.05
CA LYS A 12 -20.51 -1.53 3.89
C LYS A 12 -19.71 -1.27 2.61
N VAL A 13 -19.24 -0.04 2.42
CA VAL A 13 -18.36 0.32 1.30
C VAL A 13 -17.06 -0.48 1.34
N VAL A 14 -16.40 -0.55 2.50
CA VAL A 14 -15.17 -1.35 2.67
C VAL A 14 -15.43 -2.83 2.40
N GLU A 15 -16.51 -3.40 2.92
CA GLU A 15 -16.88 -4.80 2.65
C GLU A 15 -17.06 -5.09 1.15
N LEU A 16 -17.64 -4.15 0.39
CA LEU A 16 -17.82 -4.28 -1.05
C LEU A 16 -16.50 -4.16 -1.81
N GLN A 17 -15.58 -3.33 -1.34
CA GLN A 17 -14.23 -3.21 -1.90
C GLN A 17 -13.41 -4.48 -1.69
N GLU A 18 -13.41 -5.02 -0.48
CA GLU A 18 -12.62 -6.21 -0.12
C GLU A 18 -13.08 -7.47 -0.86
N ARG A 19 -14.39 -7.58 -1.12
CA ARG A 19 -14.93 -8.74 -1.83
C ARG A 19 -14.54 -8.79 -3.31
N GLN A 20 -13.90 -7.76 -3.88
CA GLN A 20 -13.57 -7.63 -5.30
C GLN A 20 -14.77 -7.86 -6.26
N GLN A 21 -16.00 -7.88 -5.73
CA GLN A 21 -17.19 -8.33 -6.46
C GLN A 21 -17.80 -7.22 -7.33
N GLN A 22 -17.56 -5.94 -7.01
CA GLN A 22 -18.09 -4.80 -7.75
C GLN A 22 -17.11 -3.63 -7.77
N ARG A 23 -16.96 -2.99 -8.93
CA ARG A 23 -16.28 -1.70 -9.06
C ARG A 23 -17.10 -0.69 -8.24
N VAL A 24 -16.47 -0.07 -7.24
CA VAL A 24 -17.15 0.99 -6.50
C VAL A 24 -17.23 2.23 -7.41
N ASP A 25 -18.45 2.58 -7.77
CA ASP A 25 -18.83 3.75 -8.55
C ASP A 25 -19.89 4.59 -7.81
N GLU A 26 -20.30 5.71 -8.39
CA GLU A 26 -21.26 6.61 -7.75
C GLU A 26 -22.63 5.97 -7.55
N GLN A 27 -23.06 5.10 -8.47
CA GLN A 27 -24.35 4.44 -8.40
C GLN A 27 -24.40 3.46 -7.22
N LEU A 28 -23.35 2.66 -7.02
CA LEU A 28 -23.23 1.76 -5.88
C LEU A 28 -23.25 2.53 -4.55
N MET A 29 -22.55 3.66 -4.48
CA MET A 29 -22.51 4.49 -3.27
C MET A 29 -23.91 5.03 -2.92
N LEU A 30 -24.69 5.46 -3.92
CA LEU A 30 -26.07 5.89 -3.74
C LEU A 30 -27.01 4.74 -3.37
N GLU A 31 -26.79 3.55 -3.91
CA GLU A 31 -27.53 2.34 -3.54
C GLU A 31 -27.28 1.96 -2.07
N VAL A 32 -26.03 1.91 -1.64
CA VAL A 32 -25.67 1.66 -0.23
C VAL A 32 -26.32 2.69 0.70
N ALA A 33 -26.29 3.97 0.32
CA ALA A 33 -26.93 5.01 1.11
C ALA A 33 -28.45 4.83 1.20
N ARG A 34 -29.09 4.47 0.08
CA ARG A 34 -30.54 4.20 0.02
C ARG A 34 -30.92 2.99 0.87
N ASP A 35 -30.16 1.90 0.77
CA ASP A 35 -30.38 0.67 1.54
C ASP A 35 -30.26 0.89 3.03
N LEU A 36 -29.38 1.82 3.44
CA LEU A 36 -29.22 2.23 4.83
C LEU A 36 -30.25 3.28 5.27
N GLY A 37 -31.15 3.72 4.38
CA GLY A 37 -32.16 4.74 4.66
C GLY A 37 -31.56 6.13 4.93
N MET A 38 -30.38 6.42 4.37
CA MET A 38 -29.68 7.68 4.59
C MET A 38 -30.38 8.82 3.86
N SER A 39 -30.52 9.94 4.57
CA SER A 39 -30.93 11.22 4.00
C SER A 39 -29.80 11.90 3.23
N GLU A 40 -30.15 12.86 2.39
CA GLU A 40 -29.17 13.70 1.68
C GLU A 40 -28.26 14.48 2.66
N ALA A 41 -28.79 14.91 3.81
CA ALA A 41 -28.01 15.57 4.85
C ALA A 41 -26.95 14.65 5.47
N GLU A 42 -27.24 13.35 5.61
CA GLU A 42 -26.26 12.36 6.09
C GLU A 42 -25.21 12.04 5.02
N LEU A 43 -25.60 12.00 3.75
CA LEU A 43 -24.64 11.89 2.64
C LEU A 43 -23.68 13.07 2.56
N LEU A 44 -24.17 14.28 2.85
CA LEU A 44 -23.30 15.45 2.95
C LEU A 44 -22.29 15.28 4.09
N ARG A 45 -22.73 14.79 5.25
CA ARG A 45 -21.83 14.51 6.38
C ARG A 45 -20.79 13.44 6.08
N VAL A 46 -21.12 12.40 5.31
CA VAL A 46 -20.14 11.41 4.81
C VAL A 46 -19.05 12.09 3.99
N ARG A 47 -19.43 13.01 3.08
CA ARG A 47 -18.48 13.77 2.26
C ARG A 47 -17.62 14.70 3.11
N ASP A 48 -18.21 15.33 4.12
CA ASP A 48 -17.50 16.22 5.05
C ASP A 48 -16.51 15.45 5.92
N GLU A 49 -16.89 14.27 6.43
CA GLU A 49 -15.99 13.42 7.22
C GLU A 49 -14.82 12.91 6.38
N SER A 50 -15.08 12.50 5.13
CA SER A 50 -14.02 12.14 4.19
C SER A 50 -13.04 13.28 3.95
N ARG A 51 -13.55 14.50 3.75
CA ARG A 51 -12.71 15.70 3.56
C ARG A 51 -11.87 16.01 4.79
N ALA A 52 -12.49 15.99 5.98
CA ALA A 52 -11.80 16.26 7.23
C ALA A 52 -10.71 15.23 7.51
N ALA A 53 -10.97 13.94 7.24
CA ALA A 53 -9.97 12.88 7.35
C ALA A 53 -8.80 13.07 6.36
N LYS A 54 -9.08 13.45 5.11
CA LYS A 54 -8.05 13.79 4.11
C LYS A 54 -7.18 14.97 4.56
N GLU A 55 -7.77 16.02 5.13
CA GLU A 55 -7.03 17.17 5.64
C GLU A 55 -6.14 16.80 6.83
N ARG A 56 -6.65 16.01 7.77
CA ARG A 56 -5.86 15.46 8.89
C ARG A 56 -4.70 14.62 8.40
N ALA A 57 -4.92 13.75 7.42
CA ALA A 57 -3.88 12.95 6.80
C ALA A 57 -2.75 13.81 6.20
N ARG A 58 -3.08 14.90 5.50
CA ARG A 58 -2.06 15.82 4.96
C ARG A 58 -1.25 16.47 6.06
N ALA A 59 -1.91 16.95 7.10
CA ALA A 59 -1.23 17.55 8.24
C ALA A 59 -0.26 16.56 8.90
N LEU A 60 -0.73 15.34 9.19
CA LEU A 60 0.08 14.26 9.76
C LEU A 60 1.27 13.90 8.86
N ARG A 61 1.04 13.76 7.56
CA ARG A 61 2.09 13.47 6.59
C ARG A 61 3.15 14.58 6.54
N SER A 62 2.73 15.84 6.57
CA SER A 62 3.65 16.99 6.61
C SER A 62 4.48 17.06 7.90
N ALA A 63 3.95 16.51 8.99
CA ALA A 63 4.64 16.36 10.27
C ALA A 63 5.54 15.11 10.35
N GLY A 64 5.59 14.28 9.30
CA GLY A 64 6.38 13.04 9.24
C GLY A 64 5.68 11.81 9.81
N ASN A 65 4.44 11.93 10.27
CA ASN A 65 3.65 10.86 10.87
C ASN A 65 2.96 10.04 9.77
N LEU A 66 3.74 9.24 9.04
CA LEU A 66 3.26 8.48 7.87
C LEU A 66 2.18 7.46 8.23
N ASP A 67 2.35 6.76 9.36
CA ASP A 67 1.46 5.67 9.73
C ASP A 67 0.06 6.20 10.09
N GLU A 68 -0.02 7.23 10.93
CA GLU A 68 -1.26 7.90 11.27
C GLU A 68 -1.88 8.62 10.06
N ALA A 69 -1.06 9.13 9.14
CA ALA A 69 -1.55 9.70 7.90
C ALA A 69 -2.24 8.64 7.02
N ILE A 70 -1.68 7.44 6.93
CA ILE A 70 -2.30 6.32 6.22
C ILE A 70 -3.63 5.95 6.88
N ASP A 71 -3.70 5.85 8.21
CA ASP A 71 -4.95 5.53 8.92
C ASP A 71 -6.06 6.56 8.66
N GLN A 72 -5.70 7.85 8.60
CA GLN A 72 -6.65 8.90 8.23
C GLN A 72 -7.06 8.82 6.76
N LEU A 73 -6.15 8.46 5.85
CA LEU A 73 -6.48 8.24 4.43
C LEU A 73 -7.39 7.02 4.23
N GLU A 74 -7.20 5.95 4.99
CA GLU A 74 -8.09 4.78 5.01
C GLU A 74 -9.50 5.17 5.45
N THR A 75 -9.60 5.98 6.51
CA THR A 75 -10.86 6.55 6.98
C THR A 75 -11.52 7.39 5.88
N ALA A 76 -10.75 8.29 5.28
CA ALA A 76 -11.23 9.16 4.22
C ALA A 76 -11.74 8.36 3.01
N TRP A 77 -11.02 7.29 2.65
CA TRP A 77 -11.32 6.37 1.55
C TRP A 77 -12.57 5.54 1.79
N ALA A 78 -12.80 5.09 3.03
CA ALA A 78 -14.00 4.35 3.40
C ALA A 78 -15.28 5.20 3.22
N PHE A 79 -15.18 6.51 3.47
CA PHE A 79 -16.29 7.44 3.26
C PHE A 79 -16.42 7.94 1.81
N ASN A 80 -15.30 8.09 1.08
CA ASN A 80 -15.31 8.53 -0.31
C ASN A 80 -14.24 7.80 -1.16
N PRO A 81 -14.57 6.59 -1.66
CA PRO A 81 -13.68 5.79 -2.48
C PRO A 81 -13.60 6.24 -3.95
N LEU A 82 -14.23 7.35 -4.30
CA LEU A 82 -14.19 7.94 -5.64
C LEU A 82 -13.31 9.19 -5.68
N ASP A 83 -12.85 9.67 -4.52
CA ASP A 83 -11.90 10.78 -4.46
C ASP A 83 -10.52 10.27 -4.95
N VAL A 84 -10.18 10.69 -6.16
CA VAL A 84 -8.93 10.35 -6.84
C VAL A 84 -7.71 10.78 -6.03
N GLU A 85 -7.81 11.90 -5.32
CA GLU A 85 -6.70 12.42 -4.53
C GLU A 85 -6.47 11.59 -3.28
N ILE A 86 -7.53 11.08 -2.63
CA ILE A 86 -7.41 10.12 -1.52
C ILE A 86 -6.74 8.84 -2.02
N ALA A 87 -7.21 8.29 -3.16
CA ALA A 87 -6.63 7.08 -3.75
C ALA A 87 -5.13 7.26 -4.03
N TYR A 88 -4.74 8.39 -4.61
CA TYR A 88 -3.35 8.71 -4.92
C TYR A 88 -2.51 8.84 -3.65
N LEU A 89 -2.96 9.65 -2.67
CA LEU A 89 -2.23 9.86 -1.41
C LEU A 89 -2.06 8.55 -0.63
N LEU A 90 -3.09 7.69 -0.64
CA LEU A 90 -3.05 6.40 0.01
C LEU A 90 -2.10 5.43 -0.71
N ALA A 91 -2.14 5.38 -2.05
CA ALA A 91 -1.20 4.59 -2.84
C ALA A 91 0.25 4.99 -2.55
N ASP A 92 0.54 6.28 -2.54
CA ASP A 92 1.87 6.83 -2.28
C ASP A 92 2.34 6.57 -0.85
N GLY A 93 1.45 6.73 0.13
CA GLY A 93 1.72 6.42 1.53
C GLY A 93 2.03 4.94 1.76
N LEU A 94 1.18 4.05 1.25
CA LEU A 94 1.37 2.60 1.32
C LEU A 94 2.63 2.16 0.59
N TYR A 95 2.92 2.72 -0.58
CA TYR A 95 4.16 2.43 -1.29
C TYR A 95 5.37 2.86 -0.46
N THR A 96 5.36 4.08 0.09
CA THR A 96 6.43 4.58 0.96
C THR A 96 6.65 3.67 2.17
N ARG A 97 5.57 3.22 2.83
CA ARG A 97 5.65 2.31 3.96
C ARG A 97 6.13 0.91 3.56
N SER A 98 5.73 0.41 2.40
CA SER A 98 6.17 -0.88 1.85
C SER A 98 7.68 -0.95 1.59
N GLN A 99 8.37 0.19 1.46
CA GLN A 99 9.83 0.23 1.32
C GLN A 99 10.55 -0.05 2.64
N ARG A 100 9.86 -0.01 3.79
CA ARG A 100 10.39 -0.44 5.08
C ARG A 100 10.48 -1.97 5.13
N ALA A 101 11.41 -2.51 5.92
CA ALA A 101 11.54 -3.95 6.11
C ALA A 101 10.37 -4.48 6.95
N GLY A 102 9.78 -5.61 6.55
CA GLY A 102 8.72 -6.28 7.31
C GLY A 102 7.84 -7.20 6.46
N ASP A 103 7.06 -8.03 7.12
CA ASP A 103 6.23 -9.06 6.49
C ASP A 103 5.09 -8.48 5.64
N ALA A 104 4.59 -7.30 6.01
CA ALA A 104 3.51 -6.61 5.31
C ALA A 104 3.94 -5.97 3.97
N ARG A 105 5.25 -5.90 3.67
CA ARG A 105 5.82 -5.22 2.50
C ARG A 105 5.12 -5.60 1.19
N ARG A 106 4.93 -6.89 0.94
CA ARG A 106 4.32 -7.37 -0.31
C ARG A 106 2.85 -6.97 -0.42
N GLN A 107 2.11 -7.06 0.68
CA GLN A 107 0.69 -6.71 0.71
C GLN A 107 0.50 -5.20 0.49
N GLU A 108 1.29 -4.37 1.16
CA GLU A 108 1.22 -2.91 1.00
C GLU A 108 1.64 -2.45 -0.39
N TRP A 109 2.70 -3.04 -0.94
CA TRP A 109 3.13 -2.79 -2.31
C TRP A 109 2.02 -3.13 -3.32
N GLN A 110 1.39 -4.29 -3.17
CA GLN A 110 0.31 -4.72 -4.05
C GLN A 110 -0.89 -3.78 -3.95
N ARG A 111 -1.26 -3.38 -2.73
CA ARG A 111 -2.36 -2.44 -2.50
C ARG A 111 -2.07 -1.06 -3.07
N ALA A 112 -0.85 -0.57 -2.94
CA ALA A 112 -0.41 0.68 -3.57
C ALA A 112 -0.50 0.60 -5.10
N LEU A 113 -0.10 -0.52 -5.69
CA LEU A 113 -0.20 -0.75 -7.14
C LEU A 113 -1.65 -0.70 -7.62
N ASP A 114 -2.56 -1.37 -6.93
CA ASP A 114 -3.98 -1.45 -7.31
C ASP A 114 -4.68 -0.10 -7.16
N LEU A 115 -4.40 0.65 -6.08
CA LEU A 115 -4.90 2.02 -5.91
C LEU A 115 -4.35 2.96 -6.99
N CYS A 116 -3.06 2.89 -7.30
CA CYS A 116 -2.44 3.74 -8.33
C CYS A 116 -3.00 3.45 -9.74
N ARG A 117 -3.28 2.18 -10.05
CA ARG A 117 -4.01 1.82 -11.28
C ARG A 117 -5.40 2.43 -11.31
N ARG A 118 -6.14 2.34 -10.20
CA ARG A 118 -7.47 2.93 -10.09
C ARG A 118 -7.47 4.45 -10.28
N VAL A 119 -6.45 5.15 -9.77
CA VAL A 119 -6.26 6.59 -10.04
C VAL A 119 -6.18 6.85 -11.55
N LEU A 120 -5.40 6.08 -12.29
CA LEU A 120 -5.24 6.25 -13.74
C LEU A 120 -6.46 5.79 -14.55
N GLU A 121 -7.24 4.85 -14.04
CA GLU A 121 -8.53 4.45 -14.63
C GLU A 121 -9.59 5.55 -14.52
N ILE A 122 -9.62 6.28 -13.40
CA ILE A 122 -10.59 7.35 -13.14
C ILE A 122 -10.11 8.67 -13.74
N ALA A 123 -8.83 8.98 -13.57
CA ALA A 123 -8.19 10.21 -14.02
C ALA A 123 -6.92 9.91 -14.86
N PRO A 124 -7.07 9.56 -16.15
CA PRO A 124 -5.92 9.25 -17.02
C PRO A 124 -4.90 10.38 -17.17
N ALA A 125 -5.33 11.63 -16.94
CA ALA A 125 -4.49 12.83 -17.00
C ALA A 125 -3.92 13.27 -15.64
N HIS A 126 -3.98 12.44 -14.61
CA HIS A 126 -3.38 12.74 -13.31
C HIS A 126 -1.86 12.95 -13.45
N ALA A 127 -1.34 14.08 -12.97
CA ALA A 127 0.02 14.51 -13.27
C ALA A 127 1.10 13.58 -12.66
N GLU A 128 0.90 13.16 -11.41
CA GLU A 128 1.90 12.45 -10.63
C GLU A 128 1.76 10.91 -10.67
N ALA A 129 0.55 10.40 -10.93
CA ALA A 129 0.25 8.97 -10.87
C ALA A 129 1.11 8.09 -11.81
N PRO A 130 1.45 8.50 -13.06
CA PRO A 130 2.34 7.70 -13.91
C PRO A 130 3.74 7.52 -13.32
N ALA A 131 4.29 8.55 -12.68
CA ALA A 131 5.59 8.49 -12.05
C ALA A 131 5.58 7.55 -10.83
N LEU A 132 4.54 7.64 -10.00
CA LEU A 132 4.33 6.72 -8.87
C LEU A 132 4.17 5.27 -9.35
N LEU A 133 3.35 5.02 -10.39
CA LEU A 133 3.16 3.68 -10.96
C LEU A 133 4.49 3.06 -11.42
N ASN A 134 5.33 3.85 -12.07
CA ASN A 134 6.65 3.41 -12.51
C ASN A 134 7.56 3.08 -11.31
N ALA A 135 7.57 3.93 -10.28
CA ALA A 135 8.34 3.68 -9.05
C ALA A 135 7.89 2.38 -8.35
N ILE A 136 6.59 2.15 -8.23
CA ILE A 136 6.00 0.92 -7.68
C ILE A 136 6.45 -0.29 -8.50
N LYS A 137 6.28 -0.29 -9.82
CA LYS A 137 6.63 -1.42 -10.71
C LYS A 137 8.12 -1.76 -10.70
N ASN A 138 8.97 -0.76 -10.56
CA ASN A 138 10.43 -0.95 -10.51
C ASN A 138 10.89 -1.55 -9.19
N ASN A 139 10.13 -1.35 -8.11
CA ASN A 139 10.42 -1.88 -6.77
C ASN A 139 9.61 -3.12 -6.41
N ASP A 140 9.22 -3.91 -7.42
CA ASP A 140 8.51 -5.17 -7.25
C ASP A 140 9.30 -6.14 -6.32
N PRO A 141 8.75 -6.48 -5.14
CA PRO A 141 9.42 -7.35 -4.17
C PRO A 141 9.73 -8.75 -4.72
N SER A 142 9.01 -9.23 -5.73
CA SER A 142 9.26 -10.54 -6.35
C SER A 142 10.54 -10.57 -7.19
N LYS A 143 10.96 -9.42 -7.73
CA LYS A 143 12.19 -9.30 -8.53
C LYS A 143 13.44 -9.22 -7.66
N GLN A 144 13.31 -8.80 -6.41
CA GLN A 144 14.42 -8.63 -5.47
C GLN A 144 14.84 -9.95 -4.78
N SER A 145 13.99 -10.99 -4.81
CA SER A 145 14.31 -12.32 -4.30
C SER A 145 15.08 -13.22 -5.28
N ALA A 146 15.52 -12.70 -6.42
CA ALA A 146 16.52 -13.36 -7.26
C ALA A 146 17.90 -13.25 -6.59
N GLY A 147 18.04 -13.89 -5.42
CA GLY A 147 19.31 -14.10 -4.77
C GLY A 147 20.23 -14.85 -5.72
N VAL A 148 21.43 -14.30 -5.88
CA VAL A 148 22.60 -14.98 -6.44
C VAL A 148 22.59 -16.43 -5.92
N PRO A 149 22.67 -17.46 -6.79
CA PRO A 149 22.72 -18.83 -6.32
C PRO A 149 23.92 -18.97 -5.39
N VAL A 150 23.67 -19.26 -4.12
CA VAL A 150 24.67 -19.53 -3.07
C VAL A 150 25.51 -20.79 -3.40
N GLY A 151 25.29 -21.42 -4.55
CA GLY A 151 26.07 -22.54 -5.08
C GLY A 151 27.35 -22.19 -5.84
N LEU A 152 27.75 -20.91 -5.96
CA LEU A 152 28.98 -20.48 -6.66
C LEU A 152 30.00 -19.78 -5.74
N ILE A 153 30.21 -20.31 -4.53
CA ILE A 153 31.50 -20.17 -3.82
C ILE A 153 32.14 -21.56 -3.71
N ALA A 154 32.44 -22.13 -4.87
CA ALA A 154 33.48 -23.15 -5.00
C ALA A 154 34.63 -22.49 -5.76
N VAL A 155 35.88 -22.77 -5.35
CA VAL A 155 37.17 -22.21 -5.81
C VAL A 155 37.64 -21.04 -4.94
N GLY A 156 38.67 -21.15 -4.10
CA GLY A 156 39.54 -22.26 -3.79
C GLY A 156 40.46 -21.88 -2.62
N ILE A 157 40.29 -22.54 -1.48
CA ILE A 157 41.36 -22.62 -0.48
C ILE A 157 42.02 -23.98 -0.73
N VAL A 158 42.95 -23.98 -1.67
CA VAL A 158 43.88 -25.08 -1.85
C VAL A 158 44.73 -25.17 -0.59
N LEU A 159 44.49 -26.24 0.15
CA LEU A 159 45.41 -26.99 1.01
C LEU A 159 46.90 -26.58 0.85
N VAL A 160 47.40 -25.67 1.70
CA VAL A 160 48.85 -25.53 1.96
C VAL A 160 49.20 -26.00 3.39
N GLY A 161 48.25 -26.60 4.12
CA GLY A 161 48.42 -27.01 5.52
C GLY A 161 48.96 -28.43 5.77
N VAL A 162 49.38 -29.20 4.76
CA VAL A 162 49.87 -30.59 4.96
C VAL A 162 51.29 -30.84 4.42
N ALA A 163 51.97 -29.84 3.85
CA ALA A 163 53.35 -30.00 3.35
C ALA A 163 54.45 -29.68 4.38
N VAL A 164 54.13 -29.37 5.65
CA VAL A 164 55.14 -28.96 6.65
C VAL A 164 55.41 -30.02 7.73
N LEU A 165 54.62 -31.09 7.84
CA LEU A 165 54.84 -32.14 8.86
C LEU A 165 55.55 -33.41 8.36
N GLY A 166 55.88 -33.50 7.07
CA GLY A 166 56.64 -34.62 6.50
C GLY A 166 58.15 -34.43 6.43
N LEU A 167 58.66 -33.22 6.68
CA LEU A 167 60.07 -32.86 6.46
C LEU A 167 60.92 -32.69 7.74
N LEU A 168 60.31 -32.79 8.94
CA LEU A 168 61.04 -32.70 10.21
C LEU A 168 61.32 -34.05 10.88
N ALA A 169 60.90 -35.17 10.30
CA ALA A 169 61.17 -36.52 10.82
C ALA A 169 62.39 -37.20 10.17
N TRP A 170 63.22 -36.48 9.41
CA TRP A 170 64.40 -37.06 8.73
C TRP A 170 65.72 -36.31 9.01
N LEU A 171 65.75 -35.38 9.97
CA LEU A 171 66.95 -34.60 10.30
C LEU A 171 67.21 -34.39 11.81
N LEU A 172 66.65 -35.25 12.67
CA LEU A 172 67.04 -35.37 14.08
C LEU A 172 66.95 -36.81 14.55
#